data_AF-A0A4R7W2Q4-F1
#
_entry.id   AF-A0A4R7W2Q4-F1
#
_cell.length_a   1.000
_cell.length_b   1.000
_cell.length_c   1.000
_cell.angle_alpha   90.00
_cell.angle_beta   90.00
_cell.angle_gamma   90.00
#
_symmetry.space_group_name_H-M   'P 1'
#
loop_
_entity.id
_entity.type
_entity.pdbx_description
1 polymer ?
#
loop_
_entity_poly.entity_id
_entity_poly.type
_entity_poly.pdbx_seq_one_letter_code
_entity_poly.pdbx_strand_id
1 'polypeptide(L)'
;MTDHMNPLTRRRFLTWTGVAAAGALAVGATQVDWDTLLSAAADDPLDPSDGVLVVVTLYGGNDGLNTVVPAADAAYQKARPDLAYQPNEVLDLGDGLGLNPGMKGLKGLWDDHKLAVVRGVGYPKPDHSHFRSMAIWQTASPDTSVSTGWLGRWLDATGGDPLHALAVDPVLPPLLAGATTAAAALPAGGLMLPKGDLGTAFSALGSSSRGEEHWRASVAKSIADLHESARVLGGAAAPDEEADEDEDRNKGASAGGSGGLAGQLDVVARLIEAGVPTRAYSVSLGGFDTHADERGTQERLLKELDAALTPFATRLARTDRGKQAVVLVYSEFGRRVGGNASDGTDHGTAGPVLVLGDRVNGGFHGEQPSLTDLDNGDLRSTTDFRDVYATMLGDVLGTDPGKVLTGHDTRMDGLLRV
;
A
#
# COMPACT_ATOMS: atom_id res chain seq x y z
N MET A 1 -17.25 -14.30 -20.20
CA MET A 1 -17.26 -12.96 -20.83
C MET A 1 -16.07 -12.24 -20.22
N THR A 2 -15.01 -12.07 -21.01
CA THR A 2 -13.68 -11.61 -20.58
C THR A 2 -13.77 -10.15 -20.12
N ASP A 3 -13.75 -9.91 -18.81
CA ASP A 3 -13.55 -8.54 -18.29
C ASP A 3 -12.05 -8.29 -18.22
N HIS A 4 -11.47 -8.00 -19.39
CA HIS A 4 -10.26 -7.17 -19.42
C HIS A 4 -10.59 -5.92 -18.61
N MET A 5 -9.77 -5.56 -17.61
CA MET A 5 -9.80 -4.27 -16.90
C MET A 5 -10.61 -3.22 -17.68
N ASN A 6 -11.90 -3.08 -17.31
CA ASN A 6 -12.84 -2.34 -18.13
C ASN A 6 -12.24 -0.94 -18.35
N PRO A 7 -12.13 -0.43 -19.59
CA PRO A 7 -11.50 0.86 -19.88
C PRO A 7 -12.02 2.01 -19.00
N LEU A 8 -13.27 1.87 -18.51
CA LEU A 8 -13.91 2.76 -17.56
C LEU A 8 -13.28 2.75 -16.16
N THR A 9 -12.87 1.59 -15.64
CA THR A 9 -12.23 1.43 -14.32
C THR A 9 -10.80 1.97 -14.34
N ARG A 10 -10.04 1.66 -15.41
CA ARG A 10 -8.67 2.14 -15.64
C ARG A 10 -8.61 3.67 -15.80
N ARG A 11 -9.55 4.25 -16.56
CA ARG A 11 -9.69 5.71 -16.73
C ARG A 11 -10.11 6.41 -15.44
N ARG A 12 -10.95 5.79 -14.60
CA ARG A 12 -11.35 6.32 -13.28
C ARG A 12 -10.24 6.23 -12.24
N PHE A 13 -9.40 5.20 -12.28
CA PHE A 13 -8.22 5.10 -11.42
C PHE A 13 -7.20 6.21 -11.72
N LEU A 14 -6.84 6.39 -12.99
CA LEU A 14 -5.96 7.48 -13.45
C LEU A 14 -6.54 8.86 -13.15
N THR A 15 -7.87 8.98 -13.19
CA THR A 15 -8.59 10.19 -12.77
C THR A 15 -8.37 10.46 -11.29
N TRP A 16 -8.42 9.45 -10.41
CA TRP A 16 -8.27 9.67 -8.97
C TRP A 16 -6.83 9.89 -8.54
N THR A 17 -5.88 9.13 -9.09
CA THR A 17 -4.44 9.40 -8.88
C THR A 17 -4.06 10.75 -9.46
N GLY A 18 -4.66 11.14 -10.59
CA GLY A 18 -4.59 12.50 -11.13
C GLY A 18 -5.17 13.54 -10.15
N VAL A 19 -6.39 13.38 -9.65
CA VAL A 19 -7.00 14.32 -8.69
C VAL A 19 -6.18 14.43 -7.41
N ALA A 20 -5.64 13.33 -6.90
CA ALA A 20 -4.76 13.33 -5.73
C ALA A 20 -3.42 14.00 -6.02
N ALA A 21 -2.82 13.76 -7.19
CA ALA A 21 -1.61 14.46 -7.63
C ALA A 21 -1.83 15.97 -7.82
N ALA A 22 -2.98 16.41 -8.36
CA ALA A 22 -3.32 17.84 -8.41
C ALA A 22 -3.62 18.43 -7.04
N GLY A 23 -4.28 17.68 -6.16
CA GLY A 23 -4.50 18.09 -4.78
C GLY A 23 -3.17 18.28 -4.05
N ALA A 24 -2.26 17.32 -4.21
CA ALA A 24 -0.91 17.36 -3.68
C ALA A 24 -0.12 18.56 -4.23
N LEU A 25 -0.12 18.80 -5.54
CA LEU A 25 0.57 19.94 -6.15
C LEU A 25 -0.06 21.29 -5.79
N ALA A 26 -1.39 21.36 -5.62
CA ALA A 26 -2.10 22.55 -5.18
C ALA A 26 -1.88 22.88 -3.69
N VAL A 27 -1.56 21.87 -2.88
CA VAL A 27 -1.26 21.98 -1.43
C VAL A 27 0.26 21.98 -1.17
N GLY A 28 1.10 22.04 -2.21
CA GLY A 28 2.54 22.27 -2.08
C GLY A 28 3.39 21.02 -1.86
N ALA A 29 3.01 19.86 -2.41
CA ALA A 29 3.84 18.66 -2.40
C ALA A 29 5.26 18.98 -2.86
N THR A 30 6.22 18.82 -1.94
CA THR A 30 7.61 19.21 -2.16
C THR A 30 8.34 18.01 -2.76
N GLN A 31 8.69 18.10 -4.04
CA GLN A 31 9.65 17.18 -4.62
C GLN A 31 11.02 17.47 -3.99
N VAL A 32 11.64 16.45 -3.40
CA VAL A 32 12.92 16.58 -2.70
C VAL A 32 13.97 15.69 -3.34
N ASP A 33 15.22 16.08 -3.22
CA ASP A 33 16.38 15.30 -3.62
C ASP A 33 17.17 14.80 -2.42
N TRP A 34 18.20 13.99 -2.70
CA TRP A 34 19.08 13.45 -1.66
C TRP A 34 19.81 14.54 -0.87
N ASP A 35 20.23 15.64 -1.53
CA ASP A 35 20.97 16.71 -0.88
C ASP A 35 20.09 17.44 0.15
N THR A 36 18.83 17.69 -0.19
CA THR A 36 17.82 18.26 0.72
C THR A 36 17.60 17.37 1.94
N LEU A 37 17.42 16.06 1.72
CA LEU A 37 17.15 15.09 2.79
C LEU A 37 18.36 14.90 3.71
N LEU A 38 19.57 14.84 3.15
CA LEU A 38 20.81 14.70 3.92
C LEU A 38 21.15 15.99 4.67
N SER A 39 20.84 17.16 4.12
CA SER A 39 20.98 18.44 4.83
C SER A 39 20.02 18.49 6.02
N ALA A 40 18.75 18.09 5.83
CA ALA A 40 17.78 18.01 6.92
C ALA A 40 18.24 17.04 8.03
N ALA A 41 18.81 15.88 7.67
CA ALA A 41 19.38 14.96 8.64
C ALA A 41 20.58 15.54 9.42
N ALA A 42 21.34 16.45 8.83
CA ALA A 42 22.47 17.11 9.50
C ALA A 42 22.00 18.25 10.43
N ASP A 43 20.99 19.00 10.01
CA ASP A 43 20.50 20.19 10.71
C ASP A 43 19.53 19.85 11.85
N ASP A 44 18.61 18.90 11.62
CA ASP A 44 17.59 18.46 12.58
C ASP A 44 17.38 16.93 12.47
N PRO A 45 18.34 16.12 12.98
CA PRO A 45 18.24 14.67 12.89
C PRO A 45 17.07 14.13 13.70
N LEU A 46 16.40 13.11 13.17
CA LEU A 46 15.37 12.37 13.91
C LEU A 46 15.95 11.76 15.19
N ASP A 47 15.25 11.93 16.31
CA ASP A 47 15.63 11.31 17.58
C ASP A 47 15.71 9.78 17.40
N PRO A 48 16.80 9.11 17.83
CA PRO A 48 16.94 7.65 17.69
C PRO A 48 15.84 6.83 18.37
N SER A 49 15.07 7.41 19.29
CA SER A 49 13.95 6.78 19.98
C SER A 49 12.59 7.05 19.33
N ASP A 50 12.51 7.96 18.36
CA ASP A 50 11.26 8.26 17.66
C ASP A 50 10.84 7.08 16.76
N GLY A 51 9.56 6.72 16.87
CA GLY A 51 8.96 5.70 16.01
C GLY A 51 8.87 6.15 14.56
N VAL A 52 9.15 5.20 13.66
CA VAL A 52 9.04 5.36 12.21
C VAL A 52 8.01 4.37 11.68
N LEU A 53 7.07 4.85 10.88
CA LEU A 53 6.09 4.03 10.19
C LEU A 53 6.46 3.88 8.71
N VAL A 54 6.47 2.65 8.21
CA VAL A 54 6.59 2.37 6.78
C VAL A 54 5.32 1.70 6.30
N VAL A 55 4.58 2.36 5.41
CA VAL A 55 3.32 1.86 4.86
C VAL A 55 3.58 1.26 3.49
N VAL A 56 3.33 -0.04 3.35
CA VAL A 56 3.42 -0.80 2.11
C VAL A 56 2.00 -1.06 1.60
N THR A 57 1.65 -0.45 0.47
CA THR A 57 0.36 -0.71 -0.18
C THR A 57 0.51 -1.80 -1.25
N LEU A 58 -0.23 -2.89 -1.10
CA LEU A 58 -0.38 -3.95 -2.10
C LEU A 58 -1.56 -3.60 -3.01
N TYR A 59 -1.30 -2.99 -4.16
CA TYR A 59 -2.36 -2.54 -5.06
C TYR A 59 -2.95 -3.69 -5.88
N GLY A 60 -4.28 -3.80 -5.83
CA GLY A 60 -5.04 -4.75 -6.62
C GLY A 60 -5.86 -5.72 -5.78
N GLY A 61 -6.00 -5.55 -4.46
CA GLY A 61 -6.84 -6.45 -3.66
C GLY A 61 -6.22 -7.83 -3.48
N ASN A 62 -5.10 -7.92 -2.77
CA ASN A 62 -4.39 -9.16 -2.51
C ASN A 62 -5.30 -10.25 -1.93
N ASP A 63 -5.23 -11.48 -2.47
CA ASP A 63 -5.99 -12.61 -1.92
C ASP A 63 -5.45 -13.02 -0.54
N GLY A 64 -6.16 -12.55 0.49
CA GLY A 64 -5.83 -12.82 1.87
C GLY A 64 -5.81 -14.31 2.23
N LEU A 65 -6.68 -15.11 1.60
CA LEU A 65 -6.82 -16.54 1.90
C LEU A 65 -5.73 -17.40 1.25
N ASN A 66 -5.00 -16.88 0.27
CA ASN A 66 -3.77 -17.47 -0.25
C ASN A 66 -2.49 -16.76 0.26
N THR A 67 -2.63 -15.70 1.08
CA THR A 67 -1.53 -15.06 1.80
C THR A 67 -1.33 -15.69 3.17
N VAL A 68 -2.39 -15.71 3.99
CA VAL A 68 -2.48 -16.41 5.28
C VAL A 68 -3.51 -17.51 5.11
N VAL A 69 -2.99 -18.69 4.82
CA VAL A 69 -3.71 -19.81 4.22
C VAL A 69 -4.32 -20.72 5.29
N PRO A 70 -5.65 -20.86 5.36
CA PRO A 70 -6.32 -21.85 6.19
C PRO A 70 -6.29 -23.23 5.53
N ALA A 71 -5.09 -23.74 5.24
CA ALA A 71 -4.90 -24.94 4.42
C ALA A 71 -5.54 -26.20 5.03
N ALA A 72 -5.66 -26.26 6.35
CA ALA A 72 -6.32 -27.35 7.07
C ALA A 72 -7.86 -27.26 7.06
N ASP A 73 -8.45 -26.15 6.60
CA ASP A 73 -9.90 -25.94 6.58
C ASP A 73 -10.55 -26.58 5.33
N ALA A 74 -11.49 -27.49 5.57
CA ALA A 74 -12.21 -28.17 4.49
C ALA A 74 -13.09 -27.21 3.65
N ALA A 75 -13.59 -26.12 4.22
CA ALA A 75 -14.35 -25.11 3.50
C ALA A 75 -13.45 -24.35 2.51
N TYR A 76 -12.21 -24.03 2.89
CA TYR A 76 -11.21 -23.45 2.00
C TYR A 76 -10.91 -24.37 0.83
N GLN A 77 -10.56 -25.64 1.11
CA GLN A 77 -10.25 -26.63 0.08
C GLN A 77 -11.42 -26.82 -0.90
N LYS A 78 -12.65 -26.89 -0.38
CA LYS A 78 -13.86 -27.08 -1.20
C LYS A 78 -14.20 -25.85 -2.05
N ALA A 79 -14.02 -24.64 -1.53
CA ALA A 79 -14.37 -23.40 -2.22
C ALA A 79 -13.37 -23.05 -3.33
N ARG A 80 -12.16 -23.64 -3.30
CA ARG A 80 -11.01 -23.24 -4.12
C ARG A 80 -10.27 -24.45 -4.73
N PRO A 81 -10.96 -25.35 -5.45
CA PRO A 81 -10.36 -26.61 -5.91
C PRO A 81 -9.06 -26.42 -6.71
N ASP A 82 -8.96 -25.35 -7.52
CA ASP A 82 -7.80 -25.08 -8.37
C ASP A 82 -6.82 -24.06 -7.76
N LEU A 83 -7.23 -23.37 -6.69
CA LEU A 83 -6.46 -22.29 -6.04
C LEU A 83 -5.89 -22.68 -4.68
N ALA A 84 -6.45 -23.69 -4.02
CA ALA A 84 -6.11 -24.03 -2.65
C ALA A 84 -4.70 -24.61 -2.53
N TYR A 85 -3.94 -24.11 -1.57
CA TYR A 85 -2.72 -24.77 -1.12
C TYR A 85 -3.07 -25.90 -0.13
N GLN A 86 -2.36 -27.01 -0.25
CA GLN A 86 -2.46 -28.13 0.68
C GLN A 86 -1.66 -27.84 1.97
N PRO A 87 -2.01 -28.49 3.10
CA PRO A 87 -1.32 -28.27 4.39
C PRO A 87 0.20 -28.44 4.35
N ASN A 88 0.72 -29.31 3.47
CA ASN A 88 2.16 -29.55 3.31
C ASN A 88 2.86 -28.56 2.35
N GLU A 89 2.11 -27.68 1.68
CA GLU A 89 2.66 -26.65 0.79
C GLU A 89 2.88 -25.31 1.50
N VAL A 90 2.20 -25.08 2.63
CA VAL A 90 2.23 -23.80 3.35
C VAL A 90 3.30 -23.78 4.45
N LEU A 91 3.72 -22.57 4.84
CA LEU A 91 4.66 -22.37 5.94
C LEU A 91 3.87 -22.22 7.25
N ASP A 92 3.79 -23.29 8.04
CA ASP A 92 2.94 -23.41 9.23
C ASP A 92 3.11 -22.27 10.25
N LEU A 93 2.03 -21.58 10.60
CA LEU A 93 1.98 -20.53 11.62
C LEU A 93 1.30 -21.01 12.92
N GLY A 94 0.80 -22.25 12.96
CA GLY A 94 -0.10 -22.73 14.01
C GLY A 94 -1.57 -22.41 13.74
N ASP A 95 -2.46 -22.90 14.61
CA ASP A 95 -3.92 -22.73 14.51
C ASP A 95 -4.56 -23.16 13.17
N GLY A 96 -3.87 -24.05 12.42
CA GLY A 96 -4.32 -24.49 11.10
C GLY A 96 -4.13 -23.46 9.99
N LEU A 97 -3.39 -22.38 10.26
CA LEU A 97 -3.02 -21.34 9.31
C LEU A 97 -1.54 -21.47 8.90
N GLY A 98 -1.20 -21.09 7.67
CA GLY A 98 0.18 -21.04 7.19
C GLY A 98 0.42 -19.85 6.26
N LEU A 99 1.65 -19.37 6.15
CA LEU A 99 2.00 -18.40 5.10
C LEU A 99 2.11 -19.10 3.74
N ASN A 100 1.81 -18.35 2.69
CA ASN A 100 2.13 -18.74 1.31
C ASN A 100 3.60 -19.22 1.18
N PRO A 101 3.90 -20.28 0.40
CA PRO A 101 5.25 -20.82 0.24
C PRO A 101 6.30 -19.83 -0.28
N GLY A 102 5.87 -18.75 -0.95
CA GLY A 102 6.75 -17.67 -1.41
C GLY A 102 7.34 -16.82 -0.28
N MET A 103 6.78 -16.87 0.94
CA MET A 103 7.07 -15.96 2.05
C MET A 103 8.00 -16.54 3.13
N LYS A 104 9.13 -17.10 2.70
CA LYS A 104 10.05 -17.84 3.59
C LYS A 104 10.77 -16.93 4.60
N GLY A 105 11.14 -15.72 4.21
CA GLY A 105 11.80 -14.78 5.12
C GLY A 105 10.83 -14.18 6.14
N LEU A 106 9.61 -13.85 5.73
CA LEU A 106 8.50 -13.46 6.60
C LEU A 106 8.15 -14.56 7.61
N LYS A 107 8.24 -15.83 7.20
CA LYS A 107 8.14 -16.95 8.15
C LYS A 107 9.25 -16.92 9.21
N GLY A 108 10.48 -16.57 8.83
CA GLY A 108 11.55 -16.34 9.81
C GLY A 108 11.21 -15.22 10.79
N LEU A 109 10.65 -14.11 10.31
CA LEU A 109 10.20 -13.01 11.18
C LEU A 109 9.05 -13.43 12.11
N TRP A 110 8.15 -14.32 11.67
CA TRP A 110 7.14 -14.92 12.53
C TRP A 110 7.75 -15.73 13.67
N ASP A 111 8.72 -16.60 13.34
CA ASP A 111 9.42 -17.45 14.32
C ASP A 111 10.20 -16.63 15.35
N ASP A 112 10.73 -15.48 14.93
CA ASP A 112 11.40 -14.52 15.80
C ASP A 112 10.43 -13.61 16.59
N HIS A 113 9.11 -13.83 16.48
CA HIS A 113 8.06 -12.99 17.05
C HIS A 113 8.16 -11.50 16.63
N LYS A 114 8.60 -11.24 15.39
CA LYS A 114 8.71 -9.91 14.77
C LYS A 114 7.72 -9.68 13.63
N LEU A 115 6.88 -10.66 13.32
CA LEU A 115 5.75 -10.55 12.39
C LEU A 115 4.44 -10.82 13.14
N ALA A 116 3.51 -9.88 13.03
CA ALA A 116 2.13 -10.01 13.45
C ALA A 116 1.21 -10.09 12.23
N VAL A 117 0.17 -10.91 12.35
CA VAL A 117 -0.92 -11.02 11.37
C VAL A 117 -2.20 -10.54 12.04
N VAL A 118 -2.70 -9.39 11.61
CA VAL A 118 -4.02 -8.90 12.01
C VAL A 118 -5.06 -9.51 11.07
N ARG A 119 -6.00 -10.26 11.62
CA ARG A 119 -6.97 -11.07 10.86
C ARG A 119 -8.28 -10.33 10.64
N GLY A 120 -8.92 -10.66 9.51
CA GLY A 120 -10.26 -10.19 9.17
C GLY A 120 -10.40 -8.68 9.14
N VAL A 121 -9.36 -7.99 8.68
CA VAL A 121 -9.33 -6.54 8.58
C VAL A 121 -10.14 -6.10 7.36
N GLY A 122 -11.04 -5.16 7.59
CA GLY A 122 -11.91 -4.60 6.56
C GLY A 122 -12.63 -3.36 7.09
N TYR A 123 -13.73 -3.00 6.44
CA TYR A 123 -14.54 -1.83 6.79
C TYR A 123 -16.03 -2.10 6.51
N PRO A 124 -16.95 -1.36 7.14
CA PRO A 124 -18.38 -1.57 6.95
C PRO A 124 -18.83 -1.18 5.54
N LYS A 125 -19.83 -1.90 5.01
CA LYS A 125 -20.49 -1.64 3.71
C LYS A 125 -19.50 -1.56 2.52
N PRO A 126 -18.67 -2.59 2.29
CA PRO A 126 -17.80 -2.64 1.12
C PRO A 126 -18.60 -2.67 -0.18
N ASP A 127 -18.06 -2.05 -1.24
CA ASP A 127 -18.69 -1.95 -2.55
C ASP A 127 -17.88 -2.62 -3.67
N HIS A 128 -16.79 -3.31 -3.30
CA HIS A 128 -15.87 -4.04 -4.19
C HIS A 128 -15.22 -3.17 -5.27
N SER A 129 -15.30 -1.84 -5.16
CA SER A 129 -14.68 -0.93 -6.11
C SER A 129 -13.27 -0.64 -5.67
N HIS A 130 -12.25 -0.99 -6.46
CA HIS A 130 -10.86 -0.56 -6.18
C HIS A 130 -10.81 0.93 -5.84
N PHE A 131 -11.48 1.75 -6.66
CA PHE A 131 -11.53 3.20 -6.48
C PHE A 131 -12.03 3.60 -5.09
N ARG A 132 -13.18 3.08 -4.68
CA ARG A 132 -13.77 3.44 -3.38
C ARG A 132 -12.95 2.85 -2.24
N SER A 133 -12.52 1.61 -2.36
CA SER A 133 -11.78 0.87 -1.35
C SER A 133 -10.43 1.52 -1.07
N MET A 134 -9.67 1.85 -2.12
CA MET A 134 -8.43 2.63 -1.99
C MET A 134 -8.68 3.99 -1.36
N ALA A 135 -9.74 4.70 -1.78
CA ALA A 135 -10.08 5.96 -1.15
C ALA A 135 -10.37 5.80 0.35
N ILE A 136 -11.11 4.77 0.75
CA ILE A 136 -11.40 4.48 2.16
C ILE A 136 -10.12 4.18 2.93
N TRP A 137 -9.27 3.26 2.46
CA TRP A 137 -8.02 2.90 3.15
C TRP A 137 -7.03 4.06 3.21
N GLN A 138 -6.91 4.86 2.16
CA GLN A 138 -5.95 5.97 2.14
C GLN A 138 -6.45 7.20 2.92
N THR A 139 -7.75 7.41 3.02
CA THR A 139 -8.32 8.54 3.79
C THR A 139 -8.73 8.16 5.20
N ALA A 140 -8.83 6.87 5.51
CA ALA A 140 -9.45 6.34 6.72
C ALA A 140 -10.91 6.78 6.93
N SER A 141 -11.66 7.02 5.85
CA SER A 141 -13.04 7.56 5.88
C SER A 141 -14.02 6.64 5.14
N PRO A 142 -14.58 5.61 5.81
CA PRO A 142 -15.49 4.64 5.19
C PRO A 142 -16.86 5.22 4.82
N ASP A 143 -17.37 6.19 5.58
CA ASP A 143 -18.72 6.72 5.40
C ASP A 143 -18.77 8.00 4.56
N THR A 144 -17.67 8.76 4.50
CA THR A 144 -17.64 10.08 3.85
C THR A 144 -16.52 10.17 2.82
N SER A 145 -16.75 10.87 1.72
CA SER A 145 -15.68 11.22 0.77
C SER A 145 -14.95 12.45 1.29
N VAL A 146 -13.64 12.32 1.53
CA VAL A 146 -12.78 13.43 1.97
C VAL A 146 -11.62 13.60 1.01
N SER A 147 -11.07 14.81 0.93
CA SER A 147 -9.94 15.15 0.06
C SER A 147 -8.58 14.97 0.71
N THR A 148 -8.53 14.54 1.98
CA THR A 148 -7.29 14.40 2.75
C THR A 148 -7.03 12.96 3.17
N GLY A 149 -5.78 12.55 3.08
CA GLY A 149 -5.26 11.30 3.58
C GLY A 149 -5.08 11.30 5.09
N TRP A 150 -5.03 10.12 5.70
CA TRP A 150 -4.84 10.03 7.15
C TRP A 150 -3.42 10.45 7.58
N LEU A 151 -2.37 10.12 6.81
CA LEU A 151 -1.02 10.62 7.10
C LEU A 151 -0.87 12.11 6.75
N GLY A 152 -1.59 12.59 5.74
CA GLY A 152 -1.68 14.03 5.47
C GLY A 152 -2.29 14.82 6.63
N ARG A 153 -3.39 14.31 7.21
CA ARG A 153 -3.96 14.89 8.44
C ARG A 153 -3.04 14.77 9.65
N TRP A 154 -2.25 13.70 9.73
CA TRP A 154 -1.21 13.57 10.75
C TRP A 154 -0.13 14.65 10.61
N LEU A 155 0.32 14.97 9.39
CA LEU A 155 1.23 16.10 9.14
C LEU A 155 0.63 17.42 9.62
N ASP A 156 -0.61 17.72 9.19
CA ASP A 156 -1.31 18.94 9.61
C ASP A 156 -1.41 19.04 11.15
N ALA A 157 -1.67 17.92 11.82
CA ALA A 157 -1.81 17.86 13.28
C ALA A 157 -0.48 17.97 14.05
N THR A 158 0.67 17.79 13.37
CA THR A 158 2.00 17.71 14.00
C THR A 158 2.95 18.84 13.57
N GLY A 159 2.41 19.91 12.99
CA GLY A 159 3.16 21.13 12.65
C GLY A 159 3.36 21.36 11.15
N GLY A 160 2.97 20.38 10.31
CA GLY A 160 2.87 20.58 8.87
C GLY A 160 4.20 20.65 8.13
N ASP A 161 5.27 20.02 8.64
CA ASP A 161 6.54 19.87 7.90
C ASP A 161 6.41 18.75 6.84
N PRO A 162 6.54 19.06 5.53
CA PRO A 162 6.50 18.05 4.47
C PRO A 162 7.52 16.92 4.63
N LEU A 163 8.69 17.16 5.24
CA LEU A 163 9.76 16.17 5.39
C LEU A 163 9.43 15.09 6.43
N HIS A 164 8.47 15.32 7.32
CA HIS A 164 8.02 14.34 8.29
C HIS A 164 7.33 13.12 7.66
N ALA A 165 6.88 13.22 6.41
CA ALA A 165 6.44 12.07 5.63
C ALA A 165 7.00 12.07 4.21
N LEU A 166 7.26 10.89 3.64
CA LEU A 166 7.87 10.75 2.33
C LEU A 166 7.22 9.65 1.50
N ALA A 167 6.78 9.98 0.29
CA ALA A 167 6.52 8.99 -0.75
C ALA A 167 7.82 8.62 -1.46
N VAL A 168 8.12 7.33 -1.54
CA VAL A 168 9.18 6.82 -2.43
C VAL A 168 8.54 6.35 -3.73
N ASP A 169 7.80 7.26 -4.36
CA ASP A 169 7.00 7.04 -5.55
C ASP A 169 6.97 8.34 -6.37
N PRO A 170 7.01 8.29 -7.73
CA PRO A 170 6.85 9.47 -8.57
C PRO A 170 5.53 10.22 -8.36
N VAL A 171 4.46 9.57 -7.88
CA VAL A 171 3.15 10.20 -7.66
C VAL A 171 2.80 10.16 -6.18
N LEU A 172 2.51 11.34 -5.60
CA LEU A 172 2.09 11.41 -4.20
C LEU A 172 0.74 10.70 -4.00
N PRO A 173 0.68 9.65 -3.20
CA PRO A 173 -0.56 8.93 -2.97
C PRO A 173 -1.50 9.72 -2.03
N PRO A 174 -2.83 9.66 -2.23
CA PRO A 174 -3.82 10.37 -1.41
C PRO A 174 -3.65 10.25 0.10
N LEU A 175 -3.11 9.14 0.63
CA LEU A 175 -2.85 9.01 2.07
C LEU A 175 -1.92 10.10 2.65
N LEU A 176 -1.08 10.70 1.81
CA LEU A 176 -0.08 11.71 2.18
C LEU A 176 -0.52 13.16 1.90
N ALA A 177 -1.74 13.38 1.39
CA ALA A 177 -2.27 14.71 1.13
C ALA A 177 -3.02 15.25 2.36
N GLY A 178 -2.49 16.29 3.02
CA GLY A 178 -3.19 17.00 4.09
C GLY A 178 -4.09 18.12 3.56
N ALA A 179 -4.80 18.77 4.47
CA ALA A 179 -5.58 19.97 4.18
C ALA A 179 -4.68 21.20 4.00
N THR A 180 -3.57 21.26 4.74
CA THR A 180 -2.62 22.39 4.71
C THR A 180 -1.25 22.00 4.22
N THR A 181 -0.80 20.77 4.48
CA THR A 181 0.50 20.26 4.08
C THR A 181 0.36 18.95 3.32
N ALA A 182 1.04 18.83 2.18
CA ALA A 182 1.29 17.55 1.53
C ALA A 182 2.69 17.05 1.88
N ALA A 183 2.85 15.73 2.00
CA ALA A 183 4.14 15.12 2.26
C ALA A 183 5.15 15.37 1.11
N ALA A 184 6.43 15.21 1.41
CA ALA A 184 7.47 15.21 0.41
C ALA A 184 7.39 13.96 -0.49
N ALA A 185 7.93 14.07 -1.70
CA ALA A 185 8.09 12.94 -2.61
C ALA A 185 9.53 12.86 -3.10
N LEU A 186 10.11 11.66 -3.04
CA LEU A 186 11.43 11.34 -3.58
C LEU A 186 11.25 10.30 -4.71
N PRO A 187 11.38 10.71 -5.98
CA PRO A 187 11.27 9.79 -7.10
C PRO A 187 12.54 8.93 -7.21
N ALA A 188 12.56 7.78 -6.53
CA ALA A 188 13.73 6.89 -6.46
C ALA A 188 14.28 6.41 -7.83
N GLY A 189 13.47 6.47 -8.89
CA GLY A 189 13.84 6.16 -10.27
C GLY A 189 13.58 7.31 -11.27
N GLY A 190 13.40 8.54 -10.79
CA GLY A 190 12.91 9.67 -11.59
C GLY A 190 11.42 9.55 -11.94
N LEU A 191 10.84 10.60 -12.54
CA LEU A 191 9.47 10.60 -13.02
C LEU A 191 9.42 9.99 -14.44
N MET A 192 8.81 8.80 -14.58
CA MET A 192 8.64 8.14 -15.88
C MET A 192 7.23 8.39 -16.43
N LEU A 193 7.14 9.04 -17.58
CA LEU A 193 5.89 9.17 -18.32
C LEU A 193 5.75 8.01 -19.32
N PRO A 194 4.52 7.49 -19.57
CA PRO A 194 4.30 6.50 -20.61
C PRO A 194 4.78 7.05 -21.98
N LYS A 195 5.41 6.21 -22.81
CA LYS A 195 5.81 6.52 -24.19
C LYS A 195 4.81 5.95 -25.21
N GLY A 196 4.99 6.27 -26.49
CA GLY A 196 4.19 5.72 -27.60
C GLY A 196 2.72 6.15 -27.58
N ASP A 197 1.83 5.28 -28.06
CA ASP A 197 0.39 5.57 -28.15
C ASP A 197 -0.25 5.76 -26.76
N LEU A 198 0.21 5.02 -25.75
CA LEU A 198 -0.18 5.19 -24.35
C LEU A 198 0.26 6.55 -23.80
N GLY A 199 1.48 6.99 -24.11
CA GLY A 199 1.96 8.33 -23.77
C GLY A 199 1.19 9.46 -24.43
N THR A 200 0.81 9.27 -25.69
CA THR A 200 0.00 10.24 -26.44
C THR A 200 -1.41 10.33 -25.87
N ALA A 201 -2.03 9.19 -25.56
CA ALA A 201 -3.33 9.12 -24.91
C ALA A 201 -3.30 9.73 -23.48
N PHE A 202 -2.24 9.45 -22.72
CA PHE A 202 -2.02 10.02 -21.40
C PHE A 202 -1.86 11.56 -21.48
N SER A 203 -1.10 12.06 -22.44
CA SER A 203 -0.95 13.50 -22.71
C SER A 203 -2.26 14.19 -23.08
N ALA A 204 -3.09 13.54 -23.89
CA ALA A 204 -4.38 14.07 -24.29
C ALA A 204 -5.38 14.19 -23.11
N LEU A 205 -5.18 13.43 -22.03
CA LEU A 205 -5.96 13.61 -20.80
C LEU A 205 -5.60 14.91 -20.06
N GLY A 206 -4.40 15.47 -20.30
CA GLY A 206 -3.94 16.74 -19.73
C GLY A 206 -4.47 17.99 -20.46
N SER A 207 -5.05 17.85 -21.64
CA SER A 207 -5.65 18.97 -22.37
C SER A 207 -7.11 19.19 -21.94
N SER A 208 -7.36 20.23 -21.14
CA SER A 208 -8.73 20.62 -20.76
C SER A 208 -9.54 21.12 -21.96
N SER A 209 -10.82 20.74 -22.05
CA SER A 209 -11.75 21.31 -23.04
C SER A 209 -12.70 22.34 -22.40
N ARG A 210 -13.08 23.37 -23.16
CA ARG A 210 -14.03 24.40 -22.68
C ARG A 210 -15.41 23.78 -22.42
N GLY A 211 -15.87 23.82 -21.17
CA GLY A 211 -17.19 23.33 -20.75
C GLY A 211 -17.20 21.99 -20.01
N GLU A 212 -16.04 21.45 -19.65
CA GLU A 212 -15.94 20.21 -18.87
C GLU A 212 -16.40 20.35 -17.41
N GLU A 213 -16.90 19.25 -16.84
CA GLU A 213 -17.22 19.15 -15.41
C GLU A 213 -15.98 19.44 -14.54
N HIS A 214 -16.17 20.11 -13.39
CA HIS A 214 -15.08 20.62 -12.55
C HIS A 214 -14.00 19.58 -12.21
N TRP A 215 -14.39 18.32 -11.95
CA TRP A 215 -13.44 17.24 -11.65
C TRP A 215 -12.59 16.82 -12.86
N ARG A 216 -13.13 16.88 -14.10
CA ARG A 216 -12.36 16.60 -15.33
C ARG A 216 -11.33 17.69 -15.61
N ALA A 217 -11.68 18.94 -15.36
CA ALA A 217 -10.74 20.06 -15.44
C ALA A 217 -9.60 19.93 -14.41
N SER A 218 -9.90 19.47 -13.19
CA SER A 218 -8.89 19.17 -12.17
C SER A 218 -7.94 18.06 -12.60
N VAL A 219 -8.45 16.97 -13.17
CA VAL A 219 -7.63 15.84 -13.69
C VAL A 219 -6.72 16.28 -14.83
N ALA A 220 -7.26 17.04 -15.78
CA ALA A 220 -6.49 17.57 -16.89
C ALA A 220 -5.37 18.49 -16.40
N LYS A 221 -5.67 19.33 -15.41
CA LYS A 221 -4.65 20.15 -14.74
C LYS A 221 -3.59 19.29 -14.04
N SER A 222 -3.94 18.22 -13.34
CA SER A 222 -2.95 17.34 -12.70
C SER A 222 -2.01 16.70 -13.69
N ILE A 223 -2.54 16.20 -14.80
CA ILE A 223 -1.76 15.52 -15.84
C ILE A 223 -0.85 16.55 -16.54
N ALA A 224 -1.34 17.78 -16.74
CA ALA A 224 -0.52 18.88 -17.24
C ALA A 224 0.61 19.27 -16.24
N ASP A 225 0.30 19.39 -14.95
CA ASP A 225 1.28 19.73 -13.91
C ASP A 225 2.30 18.59 -13.70
N LEU A 226 1.89 17.33 -13.88
CA LEU A 226 2.77 16.15 -13.89
C LEU A 226 3.73 16.18 -15.10
N HIS A 227 3.23 16.56 -16.28
CA HIS A 227 4.05 16.72 -17.48
C HIS A 227 5.06 17.86 -17.35
N GLU A 228 4.66 18.97 -16.72
CA GLU A 228 5.57 20.07 -16.42
C GLU A 228 6.64 19.65 -15.41
N SER A 229 6.25 18.90 -14.37
CA SER A 229 7.19 18.35 -13.38
C SER A 229 8.22 17.41 -14.03
N ALA A 230 7.79 16.54 -14.95
CA ALA A 230 8.68 15.65 -15.70
C ALA A 230 9.65 16.41 -16.62
N ARG A 231 9.20 17.55 -17.17
CA ARG A 231 10.02 18.43 -18.02
C ARG A 231 11.07 19.19 -17.20
N VAL A 232 10.69 19.72 -16.04
CA VAL A 232 11.57 20.52 -15.17
C VAL A 232 12.62 19.65 -14.47
N LEU A 233 12.24 18.44 -14.03
CA LEU A 233 13.10 17.56 -13.23
C LEU A 233 13.98 16.63 -14.07
N GLY A 234 13.91 16.71 -15.40
CA GLY A 234 14.66 15.85 -16.30
C GLY A 234 14.17 14.40 -16.23
N GLY A 235 13.02 14.12 -16.83
CA GLY A 235 12.53 12.75 -16.98
C GLY A 235 13.60 11.86 -17.60
N ALA A 236 14.00 10.79 -16.89
CA ALA A 236 14.83 9.76 -17.47
C ALA A 236 14.05 9.13 -18.62
N ALA A 237 14.57 9.25 -19.85
CA ALA A 237 14.07 8.46 -20.95
C ALA A 237 14.28 6.99 -20.56
N ALA A 238 13.20 6.20 -20.51
CA ALA A 238 13.32 4.75 -20.38
C ALA A 238 14.37 4.25 -21.38
N PRO A 239 15.34 3.39 -20.98
CA PRO A 239 16.23 2.75 -21.93
C PRO A 239 15.38 2.00 -22.96
N ASP A 240 15.82 2.03 -24.22
CA ASP A 240 15.24 1.24 -25.30
C ASP A 240 15.59 -0.23 -25.07
N GLU A 241 14.99 -0.86 -24.06
CA GLU A 241 14.96 -2.30 -23.95
C GLU A 241 13.74 -2.78 -24.74
N GLU A 242 14.00 -3.59 -25.78
CA GLU A 242 12.98 -4.34 -26.50
C GLU A 242 12.22 -5.19 -25.49
N ALA A 243 11.09 -4.68 -25.02
CA ALA A 243 10.25 -5.33 -24.03
C ALA A 243 9.67 -6.61 -24.66
N ASP A 244 9.95 -7.76 -24.04
CA ASP A 244 9.25 -9.00 -24.32
C ASP A 244 7.74 -8.77 -24.14
N GLU A 245 6.95 -9.03 -25.19
CA GLU A 245 5.51 -8.73 -25.30
C GLU A 245 4.64 -9.41 -24.22
N ASP A 246 5.22 -10.31 -23.42
CA ASP A 246 4.55 -11.07 -22.36
C ASP A 246 4.59 -10.38 -20.97
N GLU A 247 5.54 -9.47 -20.70
CA GLU A 247 5.62 -8.78 -19.39
C GLU A 247 4.61 -7.64 -19.21
N ASP A 248 4.07 -7.10 -20.30
CA ASP A 248 3.24 -5.88 -20.28
C ASP A 248 1.76 -6.15 -19.95
N ARG A 249 1.32 -7.42 -20.00
CA ARG A 249 -0.08 -7.80 -19.74
C ARG A 249 -0.46 -7.76 -18.26
N ASN A 250 0.51 -7.80 -17.34
CA ASN A 250 0.26 -7.94 -15.90
C ASN A 250 0.57 -6.67 -15.08
N LYS A 251 0.97 -5.58 -15.74
CA LYS A 251 0.99 -4.26 -15.11
C LYS A 251 -0.44 -3.69 -15.13
N GLY A 252 -1.27 -4.20 -14.22
CA GLY A 252 -2.45 -3.47 -13.75
C GLY A 252 -2.05 -2.03 -13.45
N ALA A 253 -2.97 -1.06 -13.61
CA ALA A 253 -2.66 0.34 -13.37
C ALA A 253 -2.28 0.54 -11.90
N SER A 254 -1.01 0.35 -11.57
CA SER A 254 -0.43 0.61 -10.27
C SER A 254 0.16 2.00 -10.34
N ALA A 255 -0.07 2.78 -9.29
CA ALA A 255 0.72 3.98 -9.05
C ALA A 255 2.20 3.63 -8.74
N GLY A 256 2.55 2.34 -8.58
CA GLY A 256 3.87 1.86 -8.19
C GLY A 256 4.99 2.38 -9.09
N GLY A 257 5.86 3.15 -8.46
CA GLY A 257 7.05 3.73 -9.08
C GLY A 257 7.96 2.76 -9.83
N SER A 258 8.83 3.35 -10.66
CA SER A 258 9.74 2.66 -11.58
C SER A 258 10.82 1.80 -10.92
N GLY A 259 11.01 1.89 -9.61
CA GLY A 259 11.86 0.99 -8.83
C GLY A 259 10.98 -0.02 -8.09
N GLY A 260 11.11 -1.32 -8.36
CA GLY A 260 10.40 -2.37 -7.62
C GLY A 260 10.54 -2.23 -6.10
N LEU A 261 9.68 -2.88 -5.33
CA LEU A 261 9.53 -2.66 -3.88
C LEU A 261 10.87 -2.70 -3.11
N ALA A 262 11.79 -3.60 -3.48
CA ALA A 262 13.12 -3.69 -2.87
C ALA A 262 13.95 -2.41 -3.02
N GLY A 263 13.87 -1.74 -4.16
CA GLY A 263 14.55 -0.47 -4.40
C GLY A 263 13.95 0.67 -3.57
N GLN A 264 12.62 0.74 -3.48
CA GLN A 264 11.93 1.71 -2.63
C GLN A 264 12.34 1.53 -1.15
N LEU A 265 12.38 0.28 -0.67
CA LEU A 265 12.78 -0.03 0.70
C LEU A 265 14.27 0.19 0.98
N ASP A 266 15.18 0.03 0.01
CA ASP A 266 16.60 0.41 0.18
C ASP A 266 16.74 1.92 0.41
N VAL A 267 15.98 2.74 -0.32
CA VAL A 267 15.92 4.19 -0.11
C VAL A 267 15.42 4.50 1.30
N VAL A 268 14.29 3.92 1.71
CA VAL A 268 13.75 4.10 3.07
C VAL A 268 14.78 3.72 4.13
N ALA A 269 15.44 2.57 4.00
CA ALA A 269 16.44 2.11 4.97
C ALA A 269 17.61 3.10 5.12
N ARG A 270 18.12 3.65 4.00
CA ARG A 270 19.20 4.65 4.02
C ARG A 270 18.77 5.94 4.69
N LEU A 271 17.54 6.40 4.45
CA LEU A 271 17.02 7.64 5.06
C LEU A 271 16.84 7.49 6.57
N ILE A 272 16.30 6.34 7.02
CA ILE A 272 16.20 6.00 8.45
C ILE A 272 17.60 5.96 9.07
N GLU A 273 18.55 5.23 8.47
CA GLU A 273 19.92 5.14 8.98
C GLU A 273 20.62 6.50 9.03
N ALA A 274 20.43 7.35 8.02
CA ALA A 274 20.95 8.71 7.98
C ALA A 274 20.33 9.63 9.04
N GLY A 275 19.15 9.30 9.57
CA GLY A 275 18.46 10.11 10.55
C GLY A 275 17.72 11.29 9.96
N VAL A 276 17.28 11.17 8.70
CA VAL A 276 16.38 12.15 8.09
C VAL A 276 15.14 12.31 8.97
N PRO A 277 14.63 13.53 9.22
CA PRO A 277 13.47 13.79 10.09
C PRO A 277 12.13 13.25 9.54
N THR A 278 12.16 12.23 8.69
CA THR A 278 10.96 11.55 8.19
C THR A 278 10.52 10.46 9.15
N ARG A 279 9.25 10.51 9.56
CA ARG A 279 8.64 9.52 10.47
C ARG A 279 7.62 8.62 9.80
N ALA A 280 7.12 8.97 8.62
CA ALA A 280 6.20 8.14 7.86
C ALA A 280 6.64 7.98 6.40
N TYR A 281 6.82 6.75 5.95
CA TYR A 281 7.17 6.43 4.56
C TYR A 281 6.01 5.72 3.88
N SER A 282 5.78 6.01 2.59
CA SER A 282 4.84 5.27 1.74
C SER A 282 5.60 4.62 0.59
N VAL A 283 5.42 3.32 0.44
CA VAL A 283 5.94 2.48 -0.66
C VAL A 283 4.83 1.57 -1.17
N SER A 284 5.00 0.98 -2.35
CA SER A 284 3.96 0.11 -2.90
C SER A 284 4.47 -1.01 -3.79
N LEU A 285 3.64 -2.05 -3.90
CA LEU A 285 3.78 -3.17 -4.83
C LEU A 285 2.44 -3.40 -5.52
N GLY A 286 2.42 -3.40 -6.85
CA GLY A 286 1.22 -3.64 -7.64
C GLY A 286 1.12 -5.07 -8.18
N GLY A 287 0.05 -5.33 -8.94
CA GLY A 287 -0.14 -6.58 -9.68
C GLY A 287 -1.07 -7.58 -9.00
N PHE A 288 -1.63 -7.24 -7.84
CA PHE A 288 -2.50 -8.15 -7.08
C PHE A 288 -3.93 -8.26 -7.62
N ASP A 289 -4.24 -7.59 -8.74
CA ASP A 289 -5.56 -7.67 -9.38
C ASP A 289 -5.73 -8.94 -10.22
N THR A 290 -5.59 -10.08 -9.56
CA THR A 290 -5.54 -11.40 -10.17
C THR A 290 -6.95 -11.99 -10.30
N HIS A 291 -7.49 -11.99 -11.52
CA HIS A 291 -8.79 -12.62 -11.83
C HIS A 291 -8.67 -13.93 -12.62
N ALA A 292 -7.44 -14.28 -13.03
CA ALA A 292 -7.09 -15.51 -13.72
C ALA A 292 -5.64 -15.87 -13.41
N ASP A 293 -5.30 -17.16 -13.50
CA ASP A 293 -3.97 -17.70 -13.14
C ASP A 293 -3.44 -17.12 -11.80
N GLU A 294 -4.36 -17.00 -10.83
CA GLU A 294 -4.12 -16.25 -9.61
C GLU A 294 -3.06 -16.91 -8.76
N ARG A 295 -3.12 -18.24 -8.60
CA ARG A 295 -2.21 -18.97 -7.70
C ARG A 295 -0.75 -18.71 -8.05
N GLY A 296 -0.37 -18.88 -9.33
CA GLY A 296 1.00 -18.67 -9.80
C GLY A 296 1.41 -17.19 -9.78
N THR A 297 0.53 -16.31 -10.25
CA THR A 297 0.81 -14.86 -10.26
C THR A 297 1.00 -14.30 -8.85
N GLN A 298 0.10 -14.66 -7.92
CA GLN A 298 0.16 -14.19 -6.55
C GLN A 298 1.36 -14.77 -5.80
N GLU A 299 1.70 -16.06 -5.95
CA GLU A 299 2.89 -16.63 -5.31
C GLU A 299 4.16 -15.85 -5.71
N ARG A 300 4.29 -15.49 -6.99
CA ARG A 300 5.41 -14.68 -7.48
C ARG A 300 5.44 -13.28 -6.83
N LEU A 301 4.29 -12.62 -6.71
CA LEU A 301 4.19 -11.30 -6.06
C LEU A 301 4.49 -11.37 -4.56
N LEU A 302 4.01 -12.41 -3.87
CA LEU A 302 4.31 -12.64 -2.45
C LEU A 302 5.78 -12.99 -2.22
N LYS A 303 6.42 -13.67 -3.17
CA LYS A 303 7.87 -13.88 -3.17
C LYS A 303 8.66 -12.58 -3.37
N GLU A 304 8.17 -11.67 -4.23
CA GLU A 304 8.76 -10.33 -4.38
C GLU A 304 8.62 -9.51 -3.10
N LEU A 305 7.43 -9.54 -2.48
CA LEU A 305 7.17 -8.92 -1.18
C LEU A 305 8.14 -9.43 -0.10
N ASP A 306 8.30 -10.75 0.00
CA ASP A 306 9.23 -11.41 0.93
C ASP A 306 10.69 -11.01 0.69
N ALA A 307 11.12 -11.03 -0.58
CA ALA A 307 12.48 -10.69 -1.00
C ALA A 307 12.81 -9.21 -0.74
N ALA A 308 11.82 -8.32 -0.70
CA ALA A 308 11.99 -6.92 -0.37
C ALA A 308 11.97 -6.66 1.16
N LEU A 309 10.99 -7.23 1.87
CA LEU A 309 10.79 -6.97 3.31
C LEU A 309 11.80 -7.66 4.21
N THR A 310 12.20 -8.89 3.88
CA THR A 310 13.12 -9.67 4.73
C THR A 310 14.49 -9.00 4.91
N PRO A 311 15.22 -8.62 3.84
CA PRO A 311 16.49 -7.92 4.00
C PRO A 311 16.30 -6.52 4.60
N PHE A 312 15.20 -5.84 4.31
CA PHE A 312 14.87 -4.55 4.91
C PHE A 312 14.75 -4.65 6.44
N ALA A 313 13.91 -5.56 6.94
CA ALA A 313 13.75 -5.80 8.38
C ALA A 313 15.06 -6.26 9.03
N THR A 314 15.80 -7.16 8.37
CA THR A 314 17.12 -7.63 8.85
C THR A 314 18.14 -6.50 8.98
N ARG A 315 18.11 -5.54 8.05
CA ARG A 315 18.99 -4.36 8.08
C ARG A 315 18.62 -3.41 9.21
N LEU A 316 17.35 -3.06 9.32
CA LEU A 316 16.87 -2.12 10.34
C LEU A 316 17.09 -2.63 11.76
N ALA A 317 16.98 -3.94 11.99
CA ALA A 317 17.24 -4.55 13.30
C ALA A 317 18.68 -4.35 13.83
N ARG A 318 19.63 -3.89 12.99
CA ARG A 318 21.04 -3.71 13.35
C ARG A 318 21.34 -2.39 14.07
N THR A 319 20.42 -1.44 14.04
CA THR A 319 20.63 -0.11 14.63
C THR A 319 19.49 0.22 15.59
N ASP A 320 19.76 1.03 16.63
CA ASP A 320 18.72 1.36 17.61
C ASP A 320 17.59 2.21 17.02
N ARG A 321 17.94 3.08 16.06
CA ARG A 321 16.96 3.83 15.26
C ARG A 321 16.16 2.90 14.33
N GLY A 322 16.81 1.97 13.63
CA GLY A 322 16.12 1.05 12.74
C GLY A 322 15.13 0.14 13.48
N LYS A 323 15.44 -0.26 14.72
CA LYS A 323 14.51 -1.00 15.59
C LYS A 323 13.23 -0.20 15.95
N GLN A 324 13.22 1.13 15.78
CA GLN A 324 12.01 1.94 15.96
C GLN A 324 11.05 1.88 14.77
N ALA A 325 11.47 1.30 13.64
CA ALA A 325 10.63 1.18 12.47
C ALA A 325 9.59 0.06 12.63
N VAL A 326 8.35 0.38 12.28
CA VAL A 326 7.25 -0.57 12.15
C VAL A 326 6.76 -0.51 10.70
N VAL A 327 6.66 -1.67 10.07
CA VAL A 327 6.15 -1.79 8.71
C VAL A 327 4.71 -2.28 8.76
N LEU A 328 3.82 -1.55 8.11
CA LEU A 328 2.41 -1.90 7.91
C LEU A 328 2.20 -2.29 6.45
N VAL A 329 1.74 -3.52 6.20
CA VAL A 329 1.44 -4.02 4.85
C VAL A 329 -0.05 -4.31 4.73
N TYR A 330 -0.71 -3.67 3.77
CA TYR A 330 -2.15 -3.87 3.54
C TYR A 330 -2.50 -3.85 2.04
N SER A 331 -3.69 -4.33 1.73
CA SER A 331 -4.34 -4.17 0.43
C SER A 331 -5.72 -3.55 0.61
N GLU A 332 -6.27 -2.90 -0.41
CA GLU A 332 -7.52 -2.15 -0.33
C GLU A 332 -8.76 -3.00 0.00
N PHE A 333 -8.69 -4.31 -0.22
CA PHE A 333 -9.66 -5.31 0.19
C PHE A 333 -9.06 -6.72 0.08
N GLY A 334 -9.78 -7.73 0.57
CA GLY A 334 -9.50 -9.14 0.29
C GLY A 334 -10.29 -9.70 -0.90
N ARG A 335 -10.21 -11.01 -1.11
CA ARG A 335 -10.91 -11.72 -2.21
C ARG A 335 -12.07 -12.57 -1.70
N ARG A 336 -12.96 -12.95 -2.61
CA ARG A 336 -14.05 -13.89 -2.29
C ARG A 336 -13.53 -15.23 -1.81
N VAL A 337 -14.34 -15.91 -1.00
CA VAL A 337 -13.97 -17.26 -0.53
C VAL A 337 -13.95 -18.26 -1.68
N GLY A 338 -14.91 -18.19 -2.59
CA GLY A 338 -14.97 -19.06 -3.77
C GLY A 338 -14.07 -18.59 -4.90
N GLY A 339 -13.39 -19.54 -5.55
CA GLY A 339 -12.73 -19.30 -6.84
C GLY A 339 -13.74 -19.03 -7.95
N ASN A 340 -13.34 -18.23 -8.94
CA ASN A 340 -14.09 -17.97 -10.16
C ASN A 340 -13.76 -19.01 -11.25
N ALA A 341 -14.42 -18.92 -12.40
CA ALA A 341 -14.30 -19.89 -13.49
C ALA A 341 -13.01 -19.77 -14.33
N SER A 342 -12.10 -18.85 -13.97
CA SER A 342 -10.90 -18.52 -14.74
C SER A 342 -9.60 -18.80 -13.96
N ASP A 343 -9.67 -19.66 -12.93
CA ASP A 343 -8.55 -19.92 -12.02
C ASP A 343 -8.08 -18.65 -11.28
N GLY A 344 -9.03 -17.80 -10.86
CA GLY A 344 -8.79 -16.64 -10.00
C GLY A 344 -9.94 -16.38 -9.05
N THR A 345 -10.01 -15.18 -8.49
CA THR A 345 -11.06 -14.79 -7.54
C THR A 345 -11.66 -13.43 -7.90
N ASP A 346 -12.95 -13.27 -7.59
CA ASP A 346 -13.60 -11.97 -7.67
C ASP A 346 -13.23 -11.11 -6.45
N HIS A 347 -13.49 -9.80 -6.55
CA HIS A 347 -13.30 -8.86 -5.44
C HIS A 347 -14.14 -9.28 -4.23
N GLY A 348 -13.51 -9.22 -3.06
CA GLY A 348 -14.16 -9.43 -1.77
C GLY A 348 -13.96 -8.23 -0.86
N THR A 349 -13.77 -8.51 0.43
CA THR A 349 -13.93 -7.51 1.48
C THR A 349 -12.77 -7.51 2.46
N ALA A 350 -12.71 -8.49 3.36
CA ALA A 350 -11.74 -8.57 4.44
C ALA A 350 -10.51 -9.39 4.06
N GLY A 351 -9.36 -9.02 4.61
CA GLY A 351 -8.09 -9.72 4.42
C GLY A 351 -7.17 -9.57 5.63
N PRO A 352 -6.00 -10.24 5.62
CA PRO A 352 -4.97 -10.04 6.63
C PRO A 352 -4.21 -8.73 6.39
N VAL A 353 -3.81 -8.09 7.48
CA VAL A 353 -2.79 -7.03 7.49
C VAL A 353 -1.54 -7.59 8.17
N LEU A 354 -0.38 -7.38 7.55
CA LEU A 354 0.89 -7.78 8.13
C LEU A 354 1.53 -6.57 8.82
N VAL A 355 2.01 -6.77 10.04
CA VAL A 355 2.77 -5.76 10.78
C VAL A 355 4.09 -6.38 11.21
N LEU A 356 5.22 -5.77 10.86
CA LEU A 356 6.53 -6.33 11.19
C LEU A 356 7.53 -5.29 11.70
N GLY A 357 8.46 -5.72 12.55
CA GLY A 357 9.49 -4.88 13.16
C GLY A 357 9.89 -5.38 14.56
N ASP A 358 10.98 -4.85 15.12
CA ASP A 358 11.47 -5.28 16.45
C ASP A 358 10.52 -4.92 17.60
N ARG A 359 9.75 -3.83 17.44
CA ARG A 359 8.71 -3.38 18.37
C ARG A 359 7.40 -4.14 18.23
N VAL A 360 7.24 -4.99 17.20
CA VAL A 360 6.01 -5.74 17.00
C VAL A 360 5.92 -6.87 18.01
N ASN A 361 4.74 -7.05 18.60
CA ASN A 361 4.41 -8.26 19.34
C ASN A 361 3.87 -9.31 18.36
N GLY A 362 4.77 -10.14 17.83
CA GLY A 362 4.42 -11.12 16.79
C GLY A 362 3.37 -12.14 17.20
N GLY A 363 2.71 -12.75 16.21
CA GLY A 363 1.60 -13.67 16.40
C GLY A 363 0.29 -13.20 15.74
N PHE A 364 -0.80 -13.89 16.04
CA PHE A 364 -2.12 -13.55 15.53
C PHE A 364 -2.81 -12.47 16.39
N HIS A 365 -3.41 -11.50 15.71
CA HIS A 365 -4.24 -10.44 16.29
C HIS A 365 -5.60 -10.39 15.58
N GLY A 366 -6.65 -9.98 16.30
CA GLY A 366 -8.02 -10.04 15.78
C GLY A 366 -8.56 -11.47 15.61
N GLU A 367 -9.84 -11.60 15.27
CA GLU A 367 -10.49 -12.90 15.07
C GLU A 367 -10.41 -13.35 13.62
N GLN A 368 -10.28 -14.66 13.38
CA GLN A 368 -10.32 -15.21 12.02
C GLN A 368 -11.75 -15.20 11.48
N PRO A 369 -12.03 -14.57 10.32
CA PRO A 369 -13.35 -14.64 9.69
C PRO A 369 -13.78 -16.07 9.34
N SER A 370 -15.08 -16.32 9.42
CA SER A 370 -15.68 -17.59 8.99
C SER A 370 -15.61 -17.75 7.47
N LEU A 371 -15.25 -18.96 7.00
CA LEU A 371 -15.28 -19.31 5.59
C LEU A 371 -16.67 -19.82 5.12
N THR A 372 -17.63 -19.95 6.04
CA THR A 372 -18.97 -20.48 5.74
C THR A 372 -20.10 -19.54 6.13
N ASP A 373 -19.88 -18.61 7.06
CA ASP A 373 -20.79 -17.49 7.33
C ASP A 373 -20.33 -16.27 6.53
N LEU A 374 -20.85 -16.18 5.30
CA LEU A 374 -20.45 -15.20 4.31
C LEU A 374 -21.55 -14.17 4.07
N ASP A 375 -21.15 -12.98 3.64
CA ASP A 375 -22.05 -12.00 3.05
C ASP A 375 -21.92 -12.07 1.53
N ASN A 376 -22.86 -12.74 0.84
CA ASN A 376 -22.85 -12.89 -0.62
C ASN A 376 -21.52 -13.45 -1.22
N GLY A 377 -20.85 -14.33 -0.48
CA GLY A 377 -19.56 -14.94 -0.87
C GLY A 377 -18.33 -14.24 -0.30
N ASP A 378 -18.53 -13.10 0.37
CA ASP A 378 -17.49 -12.28 0.96
C ASP A 378 -17.28 -12.62 2.44
N LEU A 379 -16.05 -12.48 2.92
CA LEU A 379 -15.75 -12.62 4.35
C LEU A 379 -16.42 -11.50 5.15
N ARG A 380 -16.99 -11.86 6.30
CA ARG A 380 -17.43 -10.85 7.27
C ARG A 380 -16.21 -10.31 8.00
N SER A 381 -15.99 -9.00 7.93
CA SER A 381 -14.92 -8.31 8.67
C SER A 381 -15.08 -8.55 10.17
N THR A 382 -14.00 -8.90 10.84
CA THR A 382 -13.94 -9.09 12.31
C THR A 382 -13.13 -7.99 12.99
N THR A 383 -12.30 -7.27 12.23
CA THR A 383 -11.46 -6.17 12.70
C THR A 383 -11.70 -4.94 11.81
N ASP A 384 -11.90 -3.77 12.40
CA ASP A 384 -11.97 -2.51 11.64
C ASP A 384 -10.55 -2.03 11.33
N PHE A 385 -10.25 -1.74 10.07
CA PHE A 385 -8.91 -1.29 9.67
C PHE A 385 -8.44 -0.03 10.41
N ARG A 386 -9.37 0.81 10.88
CA ARG A 386 -9.05 2.02 11.65
C ARG A 386 -8.45 1.69 13.02
N ASP A 387 -8.72 0.52 13.59
CA ASP A 387 -8.08 0.07 14.83
C ASP A 387 -6.57 -0.10 14.62
N VAL A 388 -6.17 -0.67 13.48
CA VAL A 388 -4.76 -0.80 13.09
C VAL A 388 -4.14 0.58 12.91
N TYR A 389 -4.82 1.50 12.24
CA TYR A 389 -4.31 2.86 12.01
C TYR A 389 -4.18 3.66 13.30
N ALA A 390 -5.16 3.57 14.20
CA ALA A 390 -5.11 4.20 15.51
C ALA A 390 -3.94 3.66 16.34
N THR A 391 -3.63 2.37 16.21
CA THR A 391 -2.45 1.77 16.81
C THR A 391 -1.16 2.35 16.23
N MET A 392 -1.04 2.46 14.90
CA MET A 392 0.14 3.06 14.27
C MET A 392 0.32 4.53 14.69
N LEU A 393 -0.77 5.30 14.73
CA LEU A 393 -0.75 6.70 15.16
C LEU A 393 -0.31 6.83 16.62
N GLY A 394 -0.96 6.08 17.51
CA GLY A 394 -0.75 6.18 18.95
C GLY A 394 0.61 5.66 19.41
N ASP A 395 0.99 4.49 18.92
CA ASP A 395 2.06 3.70 19.53
C ASP A 395 3.37 3.77 18.71
N VAL A 396 3.29 4.09 17.40
CA VAL A 396 4.47 4.34 16.55
C VAL A 396 4.71 5.84 16.41
N LEU A 397 3.72 6.60 15.96
CA LEU A 397 3.87 8.03 15.68
C LEU A 397 3.68 8.92 16.92
N GLY A 398 3.29 8.36 18.06
CA GLY A 398 3.12 9.10 19.32
C GLY A 398 2.02 10.17 19.25
N THR A 399 1.04 9.99 18.37
CA THR A 399 -0.03 10.96 18.10
C THR A 399 -1.38 10.40 18.55
N ASP A 400 -2.15 11.19 19.29
CA ASP A 400 -3.53 10.87 19.64
C ASP A 400 -4.36 10.56 18.37
N PRO A 401 -4.85 9.32 18.18
CA PRO A 401 -5.60 8.94 16.99
C PRO A 401 -6.81 9.82 16.72
N GLY A 402 -7.48 10.33 17.76
CA GLY A 402 -8.67 11.17 17.62
C GLY A 402 -8.42 12.51 16.90
N LYS A 403 -7.16 12.95 16.80
CA LYS A 403 -6.77 14.14 16.02
C LYS A 403 -6.72 13.89 14.51
N VAL A 404 -6.60 12.62 14.10
CA VAL A 404 -6.35 12.21 12.71
C VAL A 404 -7.50 11.37 12.15
N LEU A 405 -8.10 10.51 12.97
CA LEU A 405 -9.19 9.61 12.64
C LEU A 405 -10.49 10.14 13.28
N THR A 406 -11.34 10.77 12.47
CA THR A 406 -12.56 11.39 12.97
C THR A 406 -13.48 10.38 13.65
N GLY A 407 -13.64 10.52 14.97
CA GLY A 407 -14.53 9.67 15.77
C GLY A 407 -14.07 8.23 15.95
N HIS A 408 -12.77 7.95 15.78
CA HIS A 408 -12.21 6.60 15.94
C HIS A 408 -10.86 6.64 16.67
N ASP A 409 -10.81 6.11 17.89
CA ASP A 409 -9.62 6.11 18.75
C ASP A 409 -9.28 4.73 19.34
N THR A 410 -10.11 3.72 19.11
CA THR A 410 -9.86 2.33 19.49
C THR A 410 -8.55 1.83 18.88
N ARG A 411 -7.68 1.25 19.70
CA ARG A 411 -6.40 0.65 19.28
C ARG A 411 -6.44 -0.86 19.46
N MET A 412 -5.54 -1.55 18.75
CA MET A 412 -5.32 -2.99 18.87
C MET A 412 -4.50 -3.27 20.13
N ASP A 413 -5.12 -3.93 21.11
CA ASP A 413 -4.44 -4.30 22.35
C ASP A 413 -3.26 -5.26 22.08
N GLY A 414 -2.07 -4.87 22.55
CA GLY A 414 -0.89 -5.73 22.54
C GLY A 414 -0.27 -5.99 21.17
N LEU A 415 -0.62 -5.24 20.12
CA LEU A 415 0.02 -5.36 18.79
C LEU A 415 1.49 -4.92 18.79
N LEU A 416 1.82 -3.92 19.60
CA LEU A 416 3.19 -3.40 19.76
C LEU A 416 3.68 -3.58 21.20
N ARG A 417 4.98 -3.83 21.34
CA ARG A 417 5.70 -3.86 22.61
C ARG A 417 5.92 -2.41 23.03
N VAL A 418 5.28 -2.02 24.13
CA VAL A 418 5.40 -0.68 24.75
C VAL A 418 6.63 -0.63 25.65
#